data_AF-A0A0F3RGQ5-F1
#
_entry.id   AF-A0A0F3RGQ5-F1
#
_cell.length_a   1.000
_cell.length_b   1.000
_cell.length_c   1.000
_cell.angle_alpha   90.00
_cell.angle_beta   90.00
_cell.angle_gamma   90.00
#
_symmetry.space_group_name_H-M   'P 1'
#
loop_
_entity.id
_entity.type
_entity.pdbx_description
1 polymer ?
#
loop_
_entity_poly.entity_id
_entity_poly.type
_entity_poly.pdbx_seq_one_letter_code
_entity_poly.pdbx_strand_id
1 'polypeptide(L)' 'MLVPNLIPYVPSEIRLDDENLLLNTEFEEIALKVAPRTKSAVLLDFNIKIIKSIKMIVFDSNKHFIPFDST' A
#
# COMPACT_ATOMS: atom_id res chain seq x y z
N MET A 1 11.85 -6.65 0.20
CA MET A 1 11.88 -7.92 0.95
C MET A 1 12.34 -9.02 0.02
N LEU A 2 13.06 -10.05 0.51
CA LEU A 2 13.38 -11.25 -0.27
C LEU A 2 12.42 -12.37 0.15
N VAL A 3 11.75 -13.01 -0.82
CA VAL A 3 10.90 -14.17 -0.58
C VAL A 3 11.68 -15.43 -1.01
N PRO A 4 12.11 -16.29 -0.07
CA PRO A 4 12.85 -17.49 -0.42
C PRO A 4 11.92 -18.60 -0.94
N ASN A 5 12.46 -19.50 -1.77
CA ASN A 5 11.91 -20.83 -2.09
C ASN A 5 10.63 -20.90 -2.97
N LEU A 6 10.51 -20.06 -3.98
CA LEU A 6 9.51 -20.31 -5.05
C LEU A 6 9.95 -21.46 -5.96
N ILE A 7 9.00 -22.32 -6.35
CA ILE A 7 9.28 -23.45 -7.24
C ILE A 7 9.45 -22.92 -8.68
N PRO A 8 10.56 -23.24 -9.37
CA PRO A 8 10.77 -22.80 -10.74
C PRO A 8 9.66 -23.28 -11.69
N TYR A 9 9.29 -22.42 -12.64
CA TYR A 9 8.27 -22.66 -13.67
C TYR A 9 6.85 -22.94 -13.14
N VAL A 10 6.61 -22.78 -11.85
CA VAL A 10 5.28 -22.91 -11.24
C VAL A 10 4.71 -21.51 -10.98
N PRO A 11 3.55 -21.16 -11.57
CA PRO A 11 2.86 -19.93 -11.25
C PRO A 11 2.53 -19.88 -9.76
N SER A 12 3.04 -18.84 -9.10
CA SER A 12 2.86 -18.55 -7.69
C SER A 12 2.27 -17.15 -7.56
N GLU A 13 1.46 -16.93 -6.52
CA GLU A 13 0.92 -15.61 -6.21
C GLU A 13 1.57 -15.09 -4.93
N ILE A 14 2.12 -13.88 -4.99
CA ILE A 14 2.65 -13.17 -3.84
C ILE A 14 1.65 -12.08 -3.48
N ARG A 15 1.14 -12.13 -2.26
CA ARG A 15 0.17 -11.17 -1.72
C ARG A 15 0.78 -10.39 -0.57
N LEU A 16 0.46 -9.11 -0.51
CA LEU A 16 0.67 -8.31 0.69
C LEU A 16 -0.39 -8.67 1.73
N ASP A 17 -0.06 -8.49 3.00
CA ASP A 17 -0.98 -8.72 4.11
C ASP A 17 -1.85 -7.49 4.33
N ASP A 18 -3.06 -7.52 3.79
CA ASP A 18 -4.01 -6.41 3.74
C ASP A 18 -4.36 -5.87 5.14
N GLU A 19 -4.39 -6.73 6.16
CA GLU A 19 -4.76 -6.34 7.54
C GLU A 19 -3.69 -5.44 8.19
N ASN A 20 -2.45 -5.52 7.70
CA ASN A 20 -1.30 -4.81 8.25
C ASN A 20 -0.80 -3.68 7.33
N LEU A 21 -1.53 -3.34 6.27
CA LEU A 21 -1.20 -2.20 5.41
C LEU A 21 -1.50 -0.88 6.11
N LEU A 22 -0.66 0.12 5.84
CA LEU A 22 -0.87 1.46 6.39
C LEU A 22 -2.10 2.10 5.76
N LEU A 23 -2.93 2.74 6.57
CA LEU A 23 -4.16 3.41 6.12
C LEU A 23 -3.91 4.60 5.17
N ASN A 24 -2.69 5.14 5.15
CA ASN A 24 -2.30 6.26 4.30
C ASN A 24 -1.57 5.83 3.01
N THR A 25 -1.70 4.56 2.61
CA THR A 25 -1.11 4.04 1.37
C THR A 25 -2.18 3.55 0.40
N GLU A 26 -2.08 4.00 -0.84
CA GLU A 26 -2.78 3.44 -2.00
C GLU A 26 -1.87 2.40 -2.66
N PHE A 27 -2.43 1.25 -3.01
CA PHE A 27 -1.77 0.20 -3.78
C PHE A 27 -2.55 0.00 -5.08
N GLU A 28 -1.86 -0.08 -6.21
CA GLU A 28 -2.49 -0.39 -7.49
C GLU A 28 -2.97 -1.86 -7.51
N GLU A 29 -2.10 -2.77 -7.07
CA GLU A 29 -2.40 -4.17 -6.84
C GLU A 29 -1.74 -4.64 -5.55
N ILE A 30 -2.40 -5.56 -4.83
CA ILE A 30 -1.91 -6.19 -3.59
C ILE A 30 -1.47 -7.63 -3.81
N ALA A 31 -1.65 -8.17 -5.02
CA ALA A 31 -1.39 -9.55 -5.38
C ALA A 31 -0.72 -9.63 -6.76
N LEU A 32 0.49 -10.16 -6.83
CA LEU A 32 1.24 -10.30 -8.08
C LEU A 32 1.52 -11.77 -8.37
N LYS A 33 1.32 -12.18 -9.62
CA LYS A 33 1.61 -13.55 -10.09
C LYS A 33 2.99 -13.62 -10.70
N VAL A 34 3.74 -14.65 -10.32
CA VAL A 34 5.11 -14.87 -10.77
C VAL A 34 5.37 -16.35 -11.05
N ALA A 35 6.10 -16.63 -12.12
CA ALA A 35 6.60 -17.96 -12.44
C ALA A 35 8.12 -17.85 -12.69
N PRO A 36 8.95 -17.83 -11.63
CA PRO A 36 10.38 -17.62 -11.77
C PRO A 36 11.00 -18.78 -12.56
N ARG A 37 12.01 -18.47 -13.39
CA ARG A 37 12.80 -19.50 -14.07
C ARG A 37 13.85 -20.06 -13.10
N THR A 38 14.53 -21.14 -13.47
CA THR A 38 15.56 -21.75 -12.62
C THR A 38 16.66 -20.76 -12.26
N LYS A 39 16.94 -20.63 -10.95
CA LYS A 39 17.97 -19.77 -10.36
C LYS A 39 17.88 -18.28 -10.78
N SER A 40 16.69 -17.77 -11.13
CA SER A 40 16.48 -16.36 -11.44
C SER A 40 15.93 -15.59 -10.25
N ALA A 41 16.47 -14.40 -9.99
CA ALA A 41 15.81 -13.41 -9.16
C ALA A 41 14.74 -12.69 -10.02
N VAL A 42 13.55 -12.49 -9.45
CA VAL A 42 12.46 -11.75 -10.08
C VAL A 42 12.13 -10.53 -9.22
N LEU A 43 12.11 -9.36 -9.84
CA LEU A 43 11.64 -8.13 -9.20
C LEU A 43 10.11 -8.11 -9.23
N LEU A 44 9.50 -7.88 -8.08
CA LEU A 44 8.07 -7.65 -7.95
C LEU A 44 7.89 -6.25 -7.39
N ASP A 45 7.12 -5.43 -8.13
CA ASP A 45 6.83 -4.05 -7.78
C ASP A 45 5.32 -3.90 -7.60
N PHE A 46 4.92 -3.49 -6.39
CA PHE A 46 3.52 -3.32 -6.00
C PHE A 46 3.01 -1.88 -6.17
N ASN A 47 3.81 -0.98 -6.77
CA ASN A 47 3.43 0.40 -7.11
C ASN A 47 2.72 1.12 -5.95
N ILE A 48 3.47 1.38 -4.87
CA ILE A 48 2.93 1.97 -3.64
C ILE A 48 2.91 3.49 -3.74
N LYS A 49 1.75 4.10 -3.45
CA LYS A 49 1.60 5.55 -3.36
C LYS A 49 1.21 5.97 -1.95
N ILE A 50 2.09 6.73 -1.29
CA ILE A 50 1.82 7.29 0.03
C ILE A 50 0.97 8.55 -0.13
N ILE A 51 -0.25 8.52 0.41
CA ILE A 51 -1.11 9.69 0.49
C ILE A 51 -0.65 10.54 1.68
N LYS A 52 -0.41 11.84 1.43
CA LYS A 52 -0.20 12.80 2.51
C LYS A 52 -1.55 13.07 3.19
N SER A 53 -1.59 12.92 4.51
CA SER A 53 -2.77 13.31 5.29
C SER A 53 -3.06 14.81 5.10
N ILE A 54 -4.33 15.13 4.88
CA ILE A 54 -4.80 16.51 4.76
C ILE A 54 -5.44 16.88 6.10
N LYS A 55 -4.94 17.94 6.73
CA LYS A 55 -5.58 18.52 7.91
C LYS A 55 -6.71 19.44 7.43
N MET A 56 -7.96 19.03 7.68
CA MET A 56 -9.10 19.92 7.47
C MET A 56 -9.14 20.96 8.60
N ILE A 57 -9.32 22.23 8.24
CA ILE A 57 -9.47 23.35 9.17
C ILE A 57 -10.72 24.09 8.72
N VAL A 58 -11.68 24.28 9.62
CA VAL A 58 -12.95 24.94 9.30
C VAL A 58 -12.93 26.37 9.81
N PHE A 59 -13.39 27.28 8.97
CA PHE A 59 -13.60 28.68 9.31
C PHE A 59 -15.06 29.05 9.08
N ASP A 60 -15.64 29.85 9.97
CA ASP A 60 -16.96 30.45 9.73
C ASP A 60 -16.89 31.55 8.64
N SER A 61 -18.04 32.13 8.31
CA SER A 61 -18.12 33.26 7.36
C SER A 61 -17.33 34.50 7.81
N ASN A 62 -16.96 34.58 9.09
CA ASN A 62 -16.18 35.66 9.69
C ASN A 62 -14.69 35.31 9.86
N LYS A 63 -14.23 34.18 9.29
CA LYS A 63 -12.86 33.67 9.41
C LYS A 63 -12.43 33.25 10.82
N HIS A 64 -13.37 32.96 11.71
CA HIS A 64 -13.06 32.35 13.00
C HIS A 64 -12.84 30.84 12.86
N PHE A 65 -11.77 30.35 13.50
CA PHE A 65 -11.46 28.92 13.55
C PHE A 65 -12.51 28.17 14.37
N ILE A 66 -13.08 27.11 13.79
CA ILE A 66 -14.00 26.20 14.47
C ILE A 66 -13.22 24.92 14.83
N PRO A 67 -12.97 24.64 16.12
CA PRO A 67 -12.36 23.38 16.54
C PRO A 67 -13.33 22.21 16.32
N PHE A 68 -12.81 21.06 15.90
CA PHE A 68 -13.60 19.83 15.68
C PHE A 68 -13.93 19.08 16.97
N ASP A 69 -13.21 19.35 18.06
CA ASP A 69 -13.44 18.69 19.33
C ASP A 69 -14.55 19.41 20.10
N SER A 70 -15.78 18.92 19.95
CA SER A 70 -16.88 19.23 20.85
C SER A 70 -17.85 18.04 21.00
N THR A 71 -17.34 16.90 21.48
CA THR A 71 -18.08 15.92 22.28
C THR A 71 -17.14 15.17 23.19
#